data_AF-A0A1G5EJR4-F1
#
_entry.id   AF-A0A1G5EJR4-F1
#
_cell.length_a   1.000
_cell.length_b   1.000
_cell.length_c   1.000
_cell.angle_alpha   90.00
_cell.angle_beta   90.00
_cell.angle_gamma   90.00
#
_symmetry.space_group_name_H-M   'P 1'
#
loop_
_entity.id
_entity.type
_entity.pdbx_description
1 polymer ?
#
loop_
_entity_poly.entity_id
_entity_poly.type
_entity_poly.pdbx_seq_one_letter_code
_entity_poly.pdbx_strand_id
1 'polypeptide(L)'
;MSNNLPDSREKKGASGARNTLSIIFMSLVAIMTLTFSIVLLIKNASLQRETDAVKSELDTMDKEHFFTEGEMGSRIEEARIEAAENADRALREDIKKRLEEGEGPNSIFKSLFPDQLVVARNNRYYFFPISDKIARHGFKSDDFEFDEKGFLRYKGENKDFKYKQGIDVSRFQGKIDWAKVKNAGIEFAIIRACYRGITEGLIIDDETFEDNIKGATENGIDVGVYVYSQAINKEEALEEANHVIEMIQPYKITYPVVIDIESADSDNARTLNLSAKEYEEVANVFCNRVEEAGYKSMVYGNLLSFTVLMNAENVDNRDIWFAQYNSSLYYPYHFNIWQYTASGKVPGIEKNVDLNICITEY
;
A
#
# COMPACT_ATOMS: atom_id res chain seq x y z
N MET A 1 -62.40 -117.52 64.41
CA MET A 1 -62.62 -116.80 63.14
C MET A 1 -61.31 -116.07 62.82
N SER A 2 -60.48 -116.67 61.96
CA SER A 2 -60.15 -116.17 60.59
C SER A 2 -59.23 -114.93 60.62
N ASN A 3 -58.02 -114.82 60.04
CA ASN A 3 -57.38 -115.50 58.89
C ASN A 3 -55.84 -115.18 58.79
N ASN A 4 -55.04 -116.17 58.36
CA ASN A 4 -53.82 -116.26 57.49
C ASN A 4 -52.63 -115.23 57.44
N LEU A 5 -51.44 -115.66 57.92
CA LEU A 5 -50.10 -116.00 57.27
C LEU A 5 -49.70 -115.47 55.84
N PRO A 6 -48.43 -115.61 55.31
CA PRO A 6 -47.03 -115.36 55.83
C PRO A 6 -45.92 -114.96 54.76
N ASP A 7 -44.64 -114.82 55.22
CA ASP A 7 -43.28 -115.20 54.65
C ASP A 7 -42.74 -114.66 53.27
N SER A 8 -41.42 -114.56 52.90
CA SER A 8 -40.11 -115.05 53.41
C SER A 8 -38.85 -114.39 52.73
N ARG A 9 -37.75 -114.24 53.52
CA ARG A 9 -36.28 -114.49 53.37
C ARG A 9 -35.33 -114.07 52.19
N GLU A 10 -34.33 -113.25 52.59
CA GLU A 10 -32.84 -113.17 52.40
C GLU A 10 -31.97 -113.95 51.37
N LYS A 11 -30.91 -113.25 50.84
CA LYS A 11 -29.44 -113.56 51.00
C LYS A 11 -28.45 -112.49 50.43
N LYS A 12 -27.23 -112.37 51.00
CA LYS A 12 -26.15 -111.35 50.77
C LYS A 12 -24.86 -111.90 50.11
N GLY A 13 -24.09 -111.03 49.41
CA GLY A 13 -22.61 -110.91 49.55
C GLY A 13 -21.70 -110.95 48.28
N ALA A 14 -21.13 -109.79 47.85
CA ALA A 14 -19.82 -109.56 47.17
C ALA A 14 -19.77 -108.19 46.41
N SER A 15 -19.54 -107.05 47.09
CA SER A 15 -19.65 -105.70 46.47
C SER A 15 -18.63 -104.64 46.98
N GLY A 16 -17.70 -105.01 47.87
CA GLY A 16 -16.88 -104.03 48.62
C GLY A 16 -15.82 -103.25 47.82
N ALA A 17 -14.97 -103.92 47.03
CA ALA A 17 -13.77 -103.29 46.46
C ALA A 17 -14.03 -102.45 45.18
N ARG A 18 -15.10 -102.74 44.42
CA ARG A 18 -15.52 -101.94 43.26
C ARG A 18 -16.24 -100.64 43.67
N ASN A 19 -16.92 -100.65 44.81
CA ASN A 19 -17.66 -99.48 45.33
C ASN A 19 -16.71 -98.38 45.83
N THR A 20 -15.63 -98.73 46.52
CA THR A 20 -14.68 -97.73 47.04
C THR A 20 -13.94 -96.98 45.92
N LEU A 21 -13.56 -97.66 44.84
CA LEU A 21 -12.89 -97.02 43.69
C LEU A 21 -13.86 -96.09 42.93
N SER A 22 -15.13 -96.49 42.79
CA SER A 22 -16.17 -95.68 42.15
C SER A 22 -16.51 -94.42 42.96
N ILE A 23 -16.55 -94.52 44.29
CA ILE A 23 -16.76 -93.37 45.19
C ILE A 23 -15.58 -92.39 45.08
N ILE A 24 -14.34 -92.87 45.11
CA ILE A 24 -13.15 -92.01 44.95
C ILE A 24 -13.16 -91.31 43.58
N PHE A 25 -13.52 -92.02 42.51
CA PHE A 25 -13.62 -91.44 41.17
C PHE A 25 -14.73 -90.38 41.08
N MET A 26 -15.92 -90.66 41.61
CA MET A 26 -17.03 -89.70 41.66
C MET A 26 -16.68 -88.47 42.52
N SER A 27 -15.98 -88.65 43.64
CA SER A 27 -15.48 -87.55 44.47
C SER A 27 -14.41 -86.73 43.74
N LEU A 28 -13.51 -87.36 42.97
CA LEU A 28 -12.54 -86.65 42.13
C LEU A 28 -13.22 -85.84 41.02
N VAL A 29 -14.23 -86.39 40.36
CA VAL A 29 -15.03 -85.68 39.35
C VAL A 29 -15.77 -84.49 39.97
N ALA A 30 -16.35 -84.66 41.17
CA ALA A 30 -17.02 -83.57 41.89
C ALA A 30 -16.06 -82.47 42.34
N ILE A 31 -14.84 -82.82 42.75
CA ILE A 31 -13.80 -81.84 43.08
C ILE A 31 -13.35 -81.12 41.81
N MET A 32 -13.15 -81.83 40.70
CA MET A 32 -12.80 -81.23 39.41
C MET A 32 -13.87 -80.25 38.93
N THR A 33 -15.16 -80.62 38.98
CA THR A 33 -16.25 -79.70 38.60
C THR A 33 -16.33 -78.51 39.52
N LEU A 34 -16.18 -78.70 40.84
CA LEU A 34 -16.15 -77.60 41.81
C LEU A 34 -14.97 -76.65 41.56
N THR A 35 -13.77 -77.18 41.31
CA THR A 35 -12.59 -76.36 40.97
C THR A 35 -12.79 -75.61 39.65
N PHE A 36 -13.40 -76.25 38.64
CA PHE A 36 -13.71 -75.60 37.37
C PHE A 36 -14.75 -74.47 37.54
N SER A 37 -15.79 -74.70 38.35
CA SER A 37 -16.79 -73.68 38.69
C SER A 37 -16.17 -72.51 39.46
N ILE A 38 -15.26 -72.78 40.40
CA ILE A 38 -14.53 -71.72 41.14
C ILE A 38 -13.65 -70.91 40.18
N VAL A 39 -12.93 -71.57 39.27
CA VAL A 39 -12.11 -70.88 38.25
C VAL A 39 -12.99 -70.02 37.34
N LEU A 40 -14.17 -70.50 36.92
CA LEU A 40 -15.12 -69.72 36.13
C LEU A 40 -15.63 -68.49 36.91
N LEU A 41 -15.94 -68.64 38.20
CA LEU A 41 -16.39 -67.52 39.04
C LEU A 41 -15.29 -66.47 39.21
N ILE A 42 -14.04 -66.89 39.44
CA ILE A 42 -12.89 -65.98 39.53
C ILE A 42 -12.67 -65.26 38.20
N LYS A 43 -12.77 -65.97 37.08
CA LYS A 43 -12.60 -65.38 35.74
C LYS A 43 -13.72 -64.40 35.40
N ASN A 44 -14.96 -64.71 35.78
CA ASN A 44 -16.10 -63.82 35.59
C ASN A 44 -15.98 -62.55 36.45
N ALA A 45 -15.58 -62.70 37.72
CA ALA A 45 -15.33 -61.56 38.60
C ALA A 45 -14.14 -60.70 38.14
N SER A 46 -13.13 -61.31 37.50
CA SER A 46 -12.02 -60.60 36.87
C SER A 46 -12.48 -59.80 35.65
N LEU A 47 -13.28 -60.42 34.77
CA LEU A 47 -13.84 -59.77 33.58
C LEU A 47 -14.76 -58.61 33.95
N GLN A 48 -15.56 -58.73 35.00
CA GLN A 48 -16.39 -57.63 35.49
C GLN A 48 -15.54 -56.46 35.99
N ARG A 49 -14.47 -56.73 36.75
CA ARG A 49 -13.55 -55.67 37.19
C ARG A 49 -12.83 -54.99 36.02
N GLU A 50 -12.43 -55.75 35.01
CA GLU A 50 -11.81 -55.21 33.79
C GLU A 50 -12.82 -54.36 33.00
N THR A 51 -14.07 -54.81 32.91
CA THR A 51 -15.16 -54.04 32.29
C THR A 51 -15.45 -52.74 33.05
N ASP A 52 -15.49 -52.78 34.37
CA ASP A 52 -15.73 -51.60 35.22
C ASP A 52 -14.55 -50.63 35.19
N ALA A 53 -13.31 -51.13 35.12
CA ALA A 53 -12.10 -50.33 34.97
C ALA A 53 -12.08 -49.61 33.62
N VAL A 54 -12.34 -50.34 32.53
CA VAL A 54 -12.45 -49.74 31.18
C VAL A 54 -13.59 -48.73 31.11
N LYS A 55 -14.72 -48.99 31.76
CA LYS A 55 -15.83 -48.04 31.82
C LYS A 55 -15.47 -46.78 32.61
N SER A 56 -14.76 -46.93 33.73
CA SER A 56 -14.25 -45.79 34.50
C SER A 56 -13.21 -45.01 33.70
N GLU A 57 -12.37 -45.69 32.92
CA GLU A 57 -11.39 -45.05 32.04
C GLU A 57 -12.09 -44.28 30.91
N LEU A 58 -13.15 -44.85 30.33
CA LEU A 58 -14.02 -44.17 29.35
C LEU A 58 -14.69 -42.93 29.94
N ASP A 59 -15.25 -43.01 31.15
CA ASP A 59 -15.88 -41.88 31.85
C ASP A 59 -14.87 -40.78 32.23
N THR A 60 -13.60 -41.14 32.43
CA THR A 60 -12.51 -40.16 32.63
C THR A 60 -12.02 -39.54 31.33
N MET A 61 -11.97 -40.31 30.24
CA MET A 61 -11.63 -39.81 28.90
C MET A 61 -12.70 -38.85 28.36
N ASP A 62 -13.98 -39.07 28.67
CA ASP A 62 -15.09 -38.18 28.30
C ASP A 62 -15.03 -36.80 29.03
N LYS A 63 -14.18 -36.68 30.06
CA LYS A 63 -13.93 -35.44 30.80
C LYS A 63 -12.66 -34.68 30.39
N GLU A 64 -11.78 -35.30 29.60
CA GLU A 64 -10.67 -34.59 28.97
C GLU A 64 -11.19 -33.92 27.68
N HIS A 65 -11.49 -32.62 27.78
CA HIS A 65 -12.04 -31.74 26.75
C HIS A 65 -11.62 -32.04 25.29
N PHE A 66 -12.45 -32.82 24.58
CA PHE A 66 -12.55 -32.74 23.13
C PHE A 66 -13.71 -31.80 22.80
N PHE A 67 -13.41 -30.59 22.35
CA PHE A 67 -14.42 -29.73 21.75
C PHE A 67 -14.98 -30.44 20.53
N THR A 68 -16.30 -30.56 20.44
CA THR A 68 -16.93 -30.97 19.18
C THR A 68 -16.51 -30.00 18.07
N GLU A 69 -16.50 -30.43 16.80
CA GLU A 69 -16.17 -29.52 15.67
C GLU A 69 -17.04 -28.24 15.69
N GLY A 70 -18.29 -28.33 16.16
CA GLY A 70 -19.17 -27.19 16.35
C GLY A 70 -18.76 -26.24 17.48
N GLU A 71 -18.27 -26.75 18.62
CA GLU A 71 -17.80 -25.92 19.75
C GLU A 71 -16.42 -25.30 19.47
N MET A 72 -15.53 -26.03 18.79
CA MET A 72 -14.27 -25.49 18.30
C MET A 72 -14.54 -24.39 17.26
N GLY A 73 -15.49 -24.62 16.35
CA GLY A 73 -15.95 -23.62 15.39
C GLY A 73 -16.52 -22.37 16.07
N SER A 74 -17.38 -22.54 17.07
CA SER A 74 -17.96 -21.42 17.85
C SER A 74 -16.88 -20.64 18.59
N ARG A 75 -15.92 -21.30 19.24
CA ARG A 75 -14.84 -20.64 19.97
C ARG A 75 -13.84 -19.93 19.06
N ILE A 76 -13.52 -20.51 17.90
CA ILE A 76 -12.71 -19.84 16.89
C ILE A 76 -13.45 -18.62 16.37
N GLU A 77 -14.77 -18.71 16.16
CA GLU A 77 -15.57 -17.58 15.70
C GLU A 77 -15.68 -16.49 16.79
N GLU A 78 -15.91 -16.85 18.04
CA GLU A 78 -15.90 -15.94 19.19
C GLU A 78 -14.54 -15.25 19.34
N ALA A 79 -13.44 -16.00 19.26
CA ALA A 79 -12.09 -15.44 19.31
C ALA A 79 -11.78 -14.54 18.11
N ARG A 80 -12.31 -14.85 16.92
CA ARG A 80 -12.20 -13.99 15.73
C ARG A 80 -12.99 -12.69 15.90
N ILE A 81 -14.21 -12.77 16.44
CA ILE A 81 -15.04 -11.59 16.73
C ILE A 81 -14.34 -10.73 17.78
N GLU A 82 -13.88 -11.31 18.88
CA GLU A 82 -13.16 -10.60 19.94
C GLU A 82 -11.87 -9.96 19.42
N ALA A 83 -11.10 -10.68 18.60
CA ALA A 83 -9.90 -10.15 17.97
C ALA A 83 -10.22 -8.99 17.02
N ALA A 84 -11.29 -9.09 16.23
CA ALA A 84 -11.74 -8.04 15.33
C ALA A 84 -12.23 -6.79 16.10
N GLU A 85 -13.00 -6.96 17.17
CA GLU A 85 -13.45 -5.87 18.04
C GLU A 85 -12.28 -5.19 18.77
N ASN A 86 -11.32 -5.97 19.25
CA ASN A 86 -10.11 -5.44 19.88
C ASN A 86 -9.24 -4.68 18.88
N ALA A 87 -9.10 -5.17 17.65
CA ALA A 87 -8.38 -4.47 16.58
C ALA A 87 -9.08 -3.15 16.18
N ASP A 88 -10.40 -3.15 16.02
CA ASP A 88 -11.20 -1.95 15.74
C ASP A 88 -11.09 -0.91 16.86
N ARG A 89 -11.15 -1.35 18.13
CA ARG A 89 -10.94 -0.47 19.28
C ARG A 89 -9.52 0.10 19.31
N ALA A 90 -8.51 -0.73 19.10
CA ALA A 90 -7.12 -0.30 19.09
C ALA A 90 -6.87 0.73 17.98
N LEU A 91 -7.42 0.51 16.78
CA LEU A 91 -7.34 1.45 15.67
C LEU A 91 -8.02 2.78 15.99
N ARG A 92 -9.22 2.78 16.58
CA ARG A 92 -9.92 4.01 16.95
C ARG A 92 -9.17 4.82 18.01
N GLU A 93 -8.62 4.15 19.02
CA GLU A 93 -7.81 4.81 20.05
C GLU A 93 -6.50 5.34 19.49
N ASP A 94 -5.84 4.63 18.56
CA ASP A 94 -4.65 5.13 17.85
C ASP A 94 -4.96 6.38 17.03
N ILE A 95 -6.02 6.35 16.20
CA ILE A 95 -6.44 7.50 15.40
C ILE A 95 -6.77 8.69 16.31
N LYS A 96 -7.53 8.46 17.39
CA LYS A 96 -7.89 9.50 18.36
C LYS A 96 -6.65 10.11 18.99
N LYS A 97 -5.73 9.28 19.48
CA LYS A 97 -4.47 9.72 20.08
C LYS A 97 -3.65 10.58 19.10
N ARG A 98 -3.49 10.11 17.86
CA ARG A 98 -2.75 10.83 16.81
C ARG A 98 -3.37 12.20 16.51
N LEU A 99 -4.70 12.28 16.43
CA LEU A 99 -5.42 13.55 16.29
C LEU A 99 -5.22 14.48 17.49
N GLU A 100 -5.28 13.95 18.72
CA GLU A 100 -5.03 14.71 19.97
C GLU A 100 -3.58 15.22 20.06
N GLU A 101 -2.63 14.48 19.48
CA GLU A 101 -1.21 14.87 19.34
C GLU A 101 -0.99 15.89 18.20
N GLY A 102 -2.03 16.27 17.47
CA GLY A 102 -2.00 17.28 16.41
C GLY A 102 -1.66 16.74 15.02
N GLU A 103 -1.62 15.41 14.84
CA GLU A 103 -1.46 14.83 13.51
C GLU A 103 -2.71 15.09 12.66
N GLY A 104 -2.50 15.64 11.46
CA GLY A 104 -3.60 15.93 10.55
C GLY A 104 -4.25 14.66 9.98
N PRO A 105 -5.57 14.64 9.71
CA PRO A 105 -6.26 13.48 9.15
C PRO A 105 -5.63 12.92 7.87
N ASN A 106 -5.07 13.79 7.02
CA ASN A 106 -4.39 13.38 5.79
C ASN A 106 -3.17 12.47 6.05
N SER A 107 -2.37 12.76 7.08
CA SER A 107 -1.21 11.93 7.44
C SER A 107 -1.66 10.58 7.98
N ILE A 108 -2.72 10.58 8.80
CA ILE A 108 -3.33 9.36 9.33
C ILE A 108 -3.82 8.47 8.19
N PHE A 109 -4.60 9.00 7.24
CA PHE A 109 -5.09 8.19 6.12
C PHE A 109 -3.97 7.63 5.25
N LYS A 110 -2.92 8.41 4.96
CA LYS A 110 -1.75 7.90 4.23
C LYS A 110 -1.07 6.73 4.94
N SER A 111 -1.02 6.76 6.27
CA SER A 111 -0.47 5.68 7.09
C SER A 111 -1.37 4.44 7.15
N LEU A 112 -2.69 4.60 7.04
CA LEU A 112 -3.65 3.50 7.08
C LEU A 112 -3.77 2.76 5.74
N PHE A 113 -3.46 3.43 4.63
CA PHE A 113 -3.57 2.88 3.27
C PHE A 113 -2.21 2.98 2.53
N PRO A 114 -1.18 2.24 2.96
CA PRO A 114 0.18 2.37 2.42
C PRO A 114 0.32 1.89 0.96
N ASP A 115 -0.64 1.11 0.46
CA ASP A 115 -0.75 0.64 -0.91
C ASP A 115 -1.56 1.59 -1.81
N GLN A 116 -1.95 2.76 -1.28
CA GLN A 116 -2.79 3.73 -2.00
C GLN A 116 -2.23 5.15 -1.91
N LEU A 117 -2.38 5.89 -3.00
CA LEU A 117 -2.25 7.34 -3.02
C LEU A 117 -3.54 7.96 -2.46
N VAL A 118 -3.40 8.70 -1.37
CA VAL A 118 -4.48 9.43 -0.71
C VAL A 118 -4.42 10.90 -1.12
N VAL A 119 -5.50 11.37 -1.75
CA VAL A 119 -5.61 12.72 -2.30
C VAL A 119 -6.82 13.42 -1.72
N ALA A 120 -6.61 14.60 -1.13
CA ALA A 120 -7.68 15.43 -0.59
C ALA A 120 -8.09 16.49 -1.63
N ARG A 121 -9.38 16.60 -1.95
CA ARG A 121 -9.95 17.62 -2.83
C ARG A 121 -11.41 17.89 -2.45
N ASN A 122 -11.83 19.16 -2.40
CA ASN A 122 -13.22 19.58 -2.15
C ASN A 122 -13.87 18.88 -0.94
N ASN A 123 -13.16 18.86 0.20
CA ASN A 123 -13.56 18.18 1.45
C ASN A 123 -13.81 16.67 1.32
N ARG A 124 -13.21 16.02 0.31
CA ARG A 124 -13.26 14.57 0.08
C ARG A 124 -11.87 13.99 -0.01
N TYR A 125 -11.74 12.71 0.35
CA TYR A 125 -10.54 11.91 0.14
C TYR A 125 -10.78 10.93 -1.00
N TYR A 126 -9.80 10.81 -1.88
CA TYR A 126 -9.75 9.90 -3.00
C TYR A 126 -8.59 8.93 -2.78
N PHE A 127 -8.82 7.67 -3.08
CA PHE A 127 -7.89 6.58 -2.84
C PHE A 127 -7.58 5.90 -4.17
N PHE A 128 -6.34 5.99 -4.61
CA PHE A 128 -5.89 5.41 -5.87
C PHE A 128 -4.90 4.29 -5.57
N PRO A 129 -5.14 3.05 -6.05
CA PRO A 129 -4.17 1.98 -5.94
C PRO A 129 -2.83 2.43 -6.52
N ILE A 130 -1.77 2.13 -5.81
CA ILE A 130 -0.44 2.38 -6.32
C ILE A 130 -0.16 1.34 -7.43
N SER A 131 0.15 1.81 -8.63
CA SER A 131 0.47 0.99 -9.80
C SER A 131 1.85 0.33 -9.69
N ASP A 132 1.91 -0.93 -10.11
CA ASP A 132 3.18 -1.66 -10.31
C ASP A 132 3.74 -1.53 -11.72
N LYS A 133 3.03 -0.84 -12.63
CA LYS A 133 3.49 -0.60 -14.01
C LYS A 133 4.45 0.58 -14.12
N ILE A 134 4.36 1.52 -13.18
CA ILE A 134 5.18 2.72 -13.17
C ILE A 134 6.43 2.46 -12.32
N ALA A 135 7.60 2.80 -12.86
CA ALA A 135 8.85 2.69 -12.12
C ALA A 135 8.81 3.53 -10.82
N ARG A 136 9.43 3.01 -9.76
CA ARG A 136 9.58 3.73 -8.47
C ARG A 136 10.75 4.70 -8.52
N HIS A 137 10.72 5.78 -7.74
CA HIS A 137 11.86 6.69 -7.62
C HIS A 137 13.06 6.09 -6.86
N GLY A 138 12.84 5.09 -6.00
CA GLY A 138 13.91 4.37 -5.29
C GLY A 138 14.52 5.07 -4.07
N PHE A 139 14.27 6.37 -3.88
CA PHE A 139 14.69 7.11 -2.67
C PHE A 139 14.00 6.67 -1.37
N LYS A 140 14.73 6.76 -0.26
CA LYS A 140 14.23 6.67 1.12
C LYS A 140 13.69 8.02 1.59
N SER A 141 12.89 8.01 2.65
CA SER A 141 12.29 9.24 3.21
C SER A 141 13.32 10.22 3.79
N ASP A 142 14.51 9.75 4.12
CA ASP A 142 15.62 10.52 4.69
C ASP A 142 16.79 10.73 3.73
N ASP A 143 16.64 10.41 2.44
CA ASP A 143 17.70 10.61 1.44
C ASP A 143 17.96 12.09 1.12
N PHE A 144 17.04 12.98 1.49
CA PHE A 144 17.12 14.41 1.23
C PHE A 144 17.01 15.25 2.51
N GLU A 145 17.72 16.37 2.55
CA GLU A 145 17.59 17.36 3.62
C GLU A 145 17.78 18.78 3.09
N PHE A 146 17.20 19.75 3.78
CA PHE A 146 17.45 21.15 3.48
C PHE A 146 18.79 21.59 4.06
N ASP A 147 19.61 22.28 3.25
CA ASP A 147 20.78 22.99 3.73
C ASP A 147 20.40 24.30 4.44
N GLU A 148 21.38 24.97 5.05
CA GLU A 148 21.19 26.23 5.78
C GLU A 148 20.63 27.37 4.92
N LYS A 149 20.73 27.25 3.59
CA LYS A 149 20.22 28.24 2.62
C LYS A 149 18.82 27.87 2.12
N GLY A 150 18.27 26.74 2.56
CA GLY A 150 16.95 26.24 2.15
C GLY A 150 16.95 25.46 0.84
N PHE A 151 18.11 25.08 0.29
CA PHE A 151 18.17 24.19 -0.87
C PHE A 151 18.12 22.74 -0.42
N LEU A 152 17.38 21.91 -1.15
CA LEU A 152 17.32 20.48 -0.89
C LEU A 152 18.59 19.79 -1.41
N ARG A 153 19.23 18.97 -0.58
CA ARG A 153 20.47 18.24 -0.87
C ARG A 153 20.26 16.75 -0.69
N TYR A 154 20.79 15.96 -1.62
CA TYR A 154 20.87 14.51 -1.44
C TYR A 154 21.97 14.15 -0.44
N LYS A 155 21.63 13.40 0.59
CA LYS A 155 22.53 12.87 1.63
C LYS A 155 22.56 11.34 1.70
N GLY A 156 21.85 10.67 0.80
CA GLY A 156 21.74 9.22 0.80
C GLY A 156 23.08 8.48 0.58
N GLU A 157 22.98 7.16 0.58
CA GLU A 157 24.14 6.27 0.54
C GLU A 157 24.89 6.31 -0.80
N ASN A 158 24.19 6.55 -1.91
CA ASN A 158 24.78 6.54 -3.24
C ASN A 158 25.61 7.82 -3.50
N LYS A 159 26.93 7.75 -3.28
CA LYS A 159 27.83 8.89 -3.45
C LYS A 159 28.04 9.32 -4.91
N ASP A 160 27.66 8.48 -5.87
CA ASP A 160 27.76 8.78 -7.29
C ASP A 160 26.49 9.46 -7.83
N PHE A 161 25.42 9.54 -7.04
CA PHE A 161 24.18 10.22 -7.42
C PHE A 161 24.46 11.69 -7.77
N LYS A 162 24.03 12.09 -8.98
CA LYS A 162 24.14 13.46 -9.48
C LYS A 162 22.77 14.10 -9.52
N TYR A 163 22.74 15.36 -9.15
CA TYR A 163 21.58 16.21 -9.27
C TYR A 163 22.02 17.64 -9.55
N LYS A 164 21.13 18.41 -10.16
CA LYS A 164 21.31 19.84 -10.42
C LYS A 164 20.29 20.65 -9.65
N GLN A 165 20.69 21.83 -9.17
CA GLN A 165 19.77 22.79 -8.55
C GLN A 165 19.18 23.72 -9.61
N GLY A 166 17.89 23.95 -9.54
CA GLY A 166 17.22 24.84 -10.48
C GLY A 166 16.10 25.64 -9.86
N ILE A 167 15.58 26.56 -10.68
CA ILE A 167 14.40 27.37 -10.37
C ILE A 167 13.41 27.30 -11.53
N ASP A 168 12.18 27.66 -11.26
CA ASP A 168 11.23 28.03 -12.31
C ASP A 168 10.71 29.44 -12.06
N VAL A 169 10.55 30.20 -13.15
CA VAL A 169 10.30 31.64 -13.09
C VAL A 169 9.31 32.08 -14.14
N SER A 170 8.59 33.16 -13.81
CA SER A 170 7.66 33.84 -14.69
C SER A 170 7.65 35.33 -14.37
N ARG A 171 6.69 36.09 -14.93
CA ARG A 171 6.49 37.50 -14.55
C ARG A 171 6.34 37.72 -13.05
N PHE A 172 5.91 36.70 -12.31
CA PHE A 172 5.71 36.81 -10.88
C PHE A 172 6.99 37.11 -10.11
N GLN A 173 8.17 36.70 -10.60
CA GLN A 173 9.45 36.99 -9.95
C GLN A 173 9.96 38.42 -10.23
N GLY A 174 9.38 39.12 -11.21
CA GLY A 174 9.80 40.48 -11.58
C GLY A 174 11.18 40.50 -12.22
N LYS A 175 11.95 41.58 -11.99
CA LYS A 175 13.30 41.72 -12.54
C LYS A 175 14.29 40.80 -11.80
N ILE A 176 15.04 40.01 -12.55
CA ILE A 176 16.01 39.04 -12.01
C ILE A 176 17.45 39.49 -12.31
N ASP A 177 18.31 39.45 -11.30
CA ASP A 177 19.77 39.57 -11.43
C ASP A 177 20.38 38.18 -11.63
N TRP A 178 20.45 37.75 -12.89
CA TRP A 178 20.86 36.39 -13.27
C TRP A 178 22.31 36.05 -12.91
N ALA A 179 23.19 37.05 -12.81
CA ALA A 179 24.56 36.84 -12.35
C ALA A 179 24.59 36.41 -10.87
N LYS A 180 23.75 37.03 -10.03
CA LYS A 180 23.59 36.59 -8.63
C LYS A 180 22.92 35.23 -8.53
N VAL A 181 21.94 34.93 -9.39
CA VAL A 181 21.28 33.61 -9.45
C VAL A 181 22.31 32.52 -9.77
N LYS A 182 23.16 32.72 -10.78
CA LYS A 182 24.24 31.79 -11.10
C LYS A 182 25.21 31.61 -9.93
N ASN A 183 25.62 32.70 -9.30
CA ASN A 183 26.53 32.68 -8.14
C ASN A 183 25.91 32.02 -6.90
N ALA A 184 24.58 31.95 -6.81
CA ALA A 184 23.88 31.21 -5.76
C ALA A 184 23.92 29.69 -5.95
N GLY A 185 24.43 29.20 -7.09
CA GLY A 185 24.54 27.79 -7.42
C GLY A 185 23.35 27.23 -8.20
N ILE A 186 22.53 28.09 -8.82
CA ILE A 186 21.49 27.66 -9.75
C ILE A 186 22.13 27.25 -11.08
N GLU A 187 21.78 26.05 -11.54
CA GLU A 187 22.37 25.40 -12.71
C GLU A 187 21.41 25.41 -13.90
N PHE A 188 20.09 25.32 -13.66
CA PHE A 188 19.06 25.40 -14.69
C PHE A 188 17.88 26.28 -14.27
N ALA A 189 17.13 26.77 -15.26
CA ALA A 189 15.86 27.47 -15.08
C ALA A 189 14.79 26.97 -16.06
N ILE A 190 13.57 26.69 -15.57
CA ILE A 190 12.40 26.46 -16.42
C ILE A 190 11.56 27.75 -16.45
N ILE A 191 11.46 28.38 -17.62
CA ILE A 191 10.93 29.74 -17.76
C ILE A 191 9.54 29.69 -18.37
N ARG A 192 8.54 30.39 -17.79
CA ARG A 192 7.22 30.45 -18.42
C ARG A 192 7.33 31.14 -19.76
N ALA A 193 6.99 30.44 -20.83
CA ALA A 193 6.92 31.03 -22.16
C ALA A 193 5.58 31.73 -22.35
N CYS A 194 4.49 30.98 -22.18
CA CYS A 194 3.14 31.48 -22.30
C CYS A 194 2.20 30.72 -21.37
N TYR A 195 0.94 31.14 -21.34
CA TYR A 195 -0.12 30.47 -20.63
C TYR A 195 -1.43 30.63 -21.40
N ARG A 196 -2.33 29.66 -21.27
CA ARG A 196 -3.71 29.83 -21.75
C ARG A 196 -4.59 30.35 -20.62
N GLY A 197 -5.37 31.39 -20.92
CA GLY A 197 -6.25 32.04 -19.97
C GLY A 197 -7.34 31.10 -19.44
N ILE A 198 -7.60 31.16 -18.13
CA ILE A 198 -8.50 30.26 -17.40
C ILE A 198 -9.97 30.37 -17.86
N THR A 199 -10.40 31.55 -18.31
CA THR A 199 -11.79 31.81 -18.74
C THR A 199 -11.91 31.87 -20.26
N GLU A 200 -11.25 32.86 -20.88
CA GLU A 200 -11.38 33.13 -22.32
C GLU A 200 -10.58 32.17 -23.21
N GLY A 201 -9.68 31.38 -22.63
CA GLY A 201 -8.88 30.41 -23.39
C GLY A 201 -7.88 31.02 -24.36
N LEU A 202 -7.52 32.31 -24.25
CA LEU A 202 -6.50 32.94 -25.09
C LEU A 202 -5.09 32.55 -24.64
N ILE A 203 -4.20 32.27 -25.58
CA ILE A 203 -2.76 32.12 -25.31
C ILE A 203 -2.17 33.52 -25.10
N ILE A 204 -1.45 33.70 -24.00
CA ILE A 204 -0.83 34.96 -23.61
C ILE A 204 0.64 34.69 -23.28
N ASP A 205 1.54 35.44 -23.92
CA ASP A 205 2.97 35.39 -23.64
C ASP A 205 3.25 35.90 -22.23
N ASP A 206 4.21 35.28 -21.55
CA ASP A 206 4.73 35.84 -20.32
C ASP A 206 5.58 37.07 -20.65
N GLU A 207 5.20 38.24 -20.12
CA GLU A 207 5.85 39.52 -20.39
C GLU A 207 7.35 39.56 -20.01
N THR A 208 7.81 38.61 -19.20
CA THR A 208 9.22 38.51 -18.79
C THR A 208 9.99 37.38 -19.49
N PHE A 209 9.34 36.61 -20.38
CA PHE A 209 9.94 35.46 -21.04
C PHE A 209 11.28 35.80 -21.71
N GLU A 210 11.30 36.84 -22.54
CA GLU A 210 12.48 37.23 -23.32
C GLU A 210 13.65 37.68 -22.42
N ASP A 211 13.37 38.49 -21.40
CA ASP A 211 14.39 38.94 -20.43
C ASP A 211 14.94 37.77 -19.62
N ASN A 212 14.07 36.84 -19.21
CA ASN A 212 14.46 35.68 -18.43
C ASN A 212 15.30 34.69 -19.25
N ILE A 213 14.87 34.34 -20.47
CA ILE A 213 15.58 33.34 -21.27
C ILE A 213 16.96 33.85 -21.70
N LYS A 214 17.07 35.12 -22.08
CA LYS A 214 18.36 35.76 -22.39
C LYS A 214 19.23 35.86 -21.16
N GLY A 215 18.68 36.38 -20.05
CA GLY A 215 19.45 36.57 -18.82
C GLY A 215 20.00 35.28 -18.25
N ALA A 216 19.21 34.19 -18.23
CA ALA A 216 19.67 32.86 -17.83
C ALA A 216 20.78 32.34 -18.78
N THR A 217 20.52 32.35 -20.09
CA THR A 217 21.45 31.83 -21.10
C THR A 217 22.79 32.57 -21.09
N GLU A 218 22.78 33.90 -21.02
CA GLU A 218 23.98 34.74 -20.99
C GLU A 218 24.84 34.52 -19.73
N ASN A 219 24.23 34.04 -18.64
CA ASN A 219 24.93 33.69 -17.40
C ASN A 219 25.27 32.19 -17.30
N GLY A 220 25.13 31.43 -18.40
CA GLY A 220 25.48 30.01 -18.46
C GLY A 220 24.59 29.14 -17.55
N ILE A 221 23.32 29.51 -17.39
CA ILE A 221 22.28 28.69 -16.78
C ILE A 221 21.57 27.95 -17.91
N ASP A 222 21.39 26.65 -17.75
CA ASP A 222 20.65 25.83 -18.71
C ASP A 222 19.16 26.18 -18.69
N VAL A 223 18.50 26.18 -19.85
CA VAL A 223 17.14 26.72 -19.98
C VAL A 223 16.17 25.71 -20.58
N GLY A 224 15.05 25.54 -19.89
CA GLY A 224 13.83 24.92 -20.38
C GLY A 224 12.69 25.93 -20.31
N VAL A 225 11.52 25.58 -20.82
CA VAL A 225 10.35 26.47 -20.79
C VAL A 225 9.10 25.72 -20.41
N TYR A 226 8.10 26.41 -19.89
CA TYR A 226 6.80 25.80 -19.62
C TYR A 226 5.63 26.63 -20.15
N VAL A 227 4.54 25.92 -20.42
CA VAL A 227 3.23 26.48 -20.78
C VAL A 227 2.23 26.10 -19.69
N TYR A 228 1.69 27.08 -18.96
CA TYR A 228 0.55 26.86 -18.06
C TYR A 228 -0.69 26.62 -18.91
N SER A 229 -1.11 25.36 -19.01
CA SER A 229 -2.15 24.96 -19.94
C SER A 229 -3.54 25.15 -19.34
N GLN A 230 -4.45 25.62 -20.18
CA GLN A 230 -5.90 25.57 -19.93
C GLN A 230 -6.62 25.03 -21.18
N ALA A 231 -5.92 24.25 -22.00
CA ALA A 231 -6.47 23.62 -23.19
C ALA A 231 -7.58 22.64 -22.81
N ILE A 232 -8.67 22.63 -23.59
CA ILE A 232 -9.84 21.77 -23.34
C ILE A 232 -10.00 20.65 -24.37
N ASN A 233 -9.12 20.59 -25.37
CA ASN A 233 -9.14 19.60 -26.45
C ASN A 233 -7.77 19.53 -27.15
N LYS A 234 -7.65 18.62 -28.12
CA LYS A 234 -6.43 18.39 -28.92
C LYS A 234 -6.02 19.64 -29.69
N GLU A 235 -6.98 20.34 -30.29
CA GLU A 235 -6.73 21.48 -31.15
C GLU A 235 -6.02 22.59 -30.37
N GLU A 236 -6.50 22.89 -29.17
CA GLU A 236 -5.90 23.91 -28.30
C GLU A 236 -4.56 23.46 -27.70
N ALA A 237 -4.38 22.17 -27.42
CA ALA A 237 -3.08 21.64 -27.01
C ALA A 237 -2.05 21.78 -28.13
N LEU A 238 -2.47 21.59 -29.38
CA LEU A 238 -1.62 21.78 -30.57
C LEU A 238 -1.30 23.27 -30.80
N GLU A 239 -2.26 24.17 -30.58
CA GLU A 239 -2.02 25.62 -30.59
C GLU A 239 -0.97 26.03 -29.54
N GLU A 240 -1.12 25.56 -28.30
CA GLU A 240 -0.15 25.83 -27.21
C GLU A 240 1.25 25.32 -27.58
N ALA A 241 1.35 24.09 -28.09
CA ALA A 241 2.62 23.50 -28.50
C ALA A 241 3.26 24.28 -29.66
N ASN A 242 2.51 24.59 -30.72
CA ASN A 242 3.04 25.35 -31.85
C ASN A 242 3.50 26.75 -31.44
N HIS A 243 2.75 27.41 -30.56
CA HIS A 243 3.08 28.74 -30.07
C HIS A 243 4.39 28.74 -29.29
N VAL A 244 4.56 27.84 -28.31
CA VAL A 244 5.82 27.77 -27.55
C VAL A 244 7.00 27.37 -28.45
N ILE A 245 6.80 26.48 -29.43
CA ILE A 245 7.83 26.09 -30.40
C ILE A 245 8.31 27.30 -31.22
N GLU A 246 7.39 28.16 -31.66
CA GLU A 246 7.72 29.40 -32.38
C GLU A 246 8.51 30.37 -31.49
N MET A 247 8.06 30.57 -30.24
CA MET A 247 8.72 31.46 -29.29
C MET A 247 10.17 31.03 -28.97
N ILE A 248 10.43 29.74 -28.85
CA ILE A 248 11.74 29.22 -28.45
C ILE A 248 12.71 29.01 -29.62
N GLN A 249 12.24 29.01 -30.86
CA GLN A 249 13.05 28.75 -32.06
C GLN A 249 14.34 29.60 -32.16
N PRO A 250 14.37 30.88 -31.73
CA PRO A 250 15.60 31.68 -31.74
C PRO A 250 16.62 31.33 -30.65
N TYR A 251 16.26 30.51 -29.68
CA TYR A 251 17.04 30.25 -28.46
C TYR A 251 17.57 28.83 -28.41
N LYS A 252 18.71 28.64 -27.72
CA LYS A 252 19.23 27.30 -27.44
C LYS A 252 18.54 26.76 -26.20
N ILE A 253 17.63 25.81 -26.39
CA ILE A 253 16.93 25.11 -25.32
C ILE A 253 17.73 23.87 -24.91
N THR A 254 18.15 23.82 -23.64
CA THR A 254 18.96 22.70 -23.08
C THR A 254 18.21 21.86 -22.06
N TYR A 255 17.02 22.30 -21.63
CA TYR A 255 16.10 21.57 -20.76
C TYR A 255 14.72 21.41 -21.42
N PRO A 256 13.83 20.56 -20.90
CA PRO A 256 12.55 20.25 -21.54
C PRO A 256 11.62 21.45 -21.77
N VAL A 257 10.76 21.30 -22.77
CA VAL A 257 9.56 22.10 -22.99
C VAL A 257 8.40 21.40 -22.27
N VAL A 258 7.86 22.07 -21.27
CA VAL A 258 6.95 21.48 -20.28
C VAL A 258 5.51 21.92 -20.55
N ILE A 259 4.58 20.97 -20.49
CA ILE A 259 3.17 21.30 -20.26
C ILE A 259 2.86 21.24 -18.77
N ASP A 260 2.36 22.33 -18.25
CA ASP A 260 1.94 22.47 -16.85
C ASP A 260 0.43 22.19 -16.76
N ILE A 261 0.10 21.06 -16.11
CA ILE A 261 -1.27 20.58 -15.88
C ILE A 261 -1.59 20.69 -14.39
N GLU A 262 -2.41 21.67 -14.06
CA GLU A 262 -2.88 21.92 -12.70
C GLU A 262 -4.40 22.12 -12.65
N SER A 263 -4.97 21.91 -11.46
CA SER A 263 -6.36 22.30 -11.22
C SER A 263 -6.39 23.82 -11.13
N ALA A 264 -7.13 24.46 -12.02
CA ALA A 264 -7.31 25.90 -11.95
C ALA A 264 -8.01 26.31 -10.64
N ASP A 265 -7.52 27.37 -10.01
CA ASP A 265 -8.07 27.96 -8.79
C ASP A 265 -9.20 28.95 -9.14
N SER A 266 -10.25 28.45 -9.80
CA SER A 266 -11.42 29.24 -10.21
C SER A 266 -12.63 28.37 -10.50
N ASP A 267 -13.78 28.71 -9.91
CA ASP A 267 -15.08 28.07 -10.16
C ASP A 267 -15.62 28.29 -11.59
N ASN A 268 -14.98 29.18 -12.37
CA ASN A 268 -15.32 29.43 -13.76
C ASN A 268 -14.23 28.96 -14.73
N ALA A 269 -13.27 28.15 -14.25
CA ALA A 269 -12.22 27.65 -15.12
C ALA A 269 -12.79 26.73 -16.20
N ARG A 270 -12.36 26.96 -17.44
CA ARG A 270 -12.79 26.19 -18.61
C ARG A 270 -12.42 24.70 -18.55
N THR A 271 -11.43 24.37 -17.72
CA THR A 271 -10.90 23.02 -17.51
C THR A 271 -11.63 22.23 -16.40
N LEU A 272 -12.60 22.82 -15.71
CA LEU A 272 -13.28 22.20 -14.55
C LEU A 272 -13.97 20.88 -14.86
N ASN A 273 -14.54 20.76 -16.06
CA ASN A 273 -15.35 19.61 -16.46
C ASN A 273 -14.58 18.61 -17.32
N LEU A 274 -13.28 18.82 -17.53
CA LEU A 274 -12.46 17.86 -18.25
C LEU A 274 -12.35 16.56 -17.45
N SER A 275 -12.60 15.46 -18.14
CA SER A 275 -12.31 14.12 -17.67
C SER A 275 -10.81 13.86 -17.65
N ALA A 276 -10.38 12.83 -16.91
CA ALA A 276 -8.98 12.48 -16.86
C ALA A 276 -8.38 12.15 -18.24
N LYS A 277 -9.17 11.51 -19.10
CA LYS A 277 -8.78 11.19 -20.47
C LYS A 277 -8.57 12.42 -21.35
N GLU A 278 -9.33 13.49 -21.12
CA GLU A 278 -9.17 14.74 -21.89
C GLU A 278 -7.90 15.48 -21.48
N TYR A 279 -7.57 15.54 -20.18
CA TYR A 279 -6.28 16.06 -19.73
C TYR A 279 -5.09 15.22 -20.26
N GLU A 280 -5.19 13.90 -20.19
CA GLU A 280 -4.18 12.98 -20.74
C GLU A 280 -3.97 13.20 -22.24
N GLU A 281 -5.06 13.43 -22.98
CA GLU A 281 -5.02 13.70 -24.40
C GLU A 281 -4.37 15.06 -24.70
N VAL A 282 -4.71 16.11 -23.95
CA VAL A 282 -4.05 17.42 -24.03
C VAL A 282 -2.54 17.28 -23.79
N ALA A 283 -2.14 16.64 -22.70
CA ALA A 283 -0.73 16.44 -22.35
C ALA A 283 0.02 15.67 -23.45
N ASN A 284 -0.57 14.58 -23.96
CA ASN A 284 0.04 13.76 -24.98
C ASN A 284 0.15 14.47 -26.33
N VAL A 285 -0.87 15.22 -26.76
CA VAL A 285 -0.82 15.99 -28.01
C VAL A 285 0.26 17.06 -27.94
N PHE A 286 0.33 17.80 -26.84
CA PHE A 286 1.38 18.79 -26.64
C PHE A 286 2.77 18.15 -26.69
N CYS A 287 2.99 17.09 -25.89
CA CYS A 287 4.29 16.43 -25.80
C CYS A 287 4.75 15.82 -27.13
N ASN A 288 3.84 15.14 -27.85
CA ASN A 288 4.15 14.60 -29.18
C ASN A 288 4.60 15.71 -30.13
N ARG A 289 3.87 16.84 -30.17
CA ARG A 289 4.18 17.93 -31.08
C ARG A 289 5.53 18.58 -30.77
N VAL A 290 5.86 18.73 -29.50
CA VAL A 290 7.15 19.23 -29.01
C VAL A 290 8.29 18.30 -29.43
N GLU A 291 8.11 16.99 -29.29
CA GLU A 291 9.08 15.97 -29.70
C GLU A 291 9.28 15.93 -31.22
N GLU A 292 8.21 16.06 -32.00
CA GLU A 292 8.27 16.18 -33.46
C GLU A 292 9.05 17.41 -33.92
N ALA A 293 9.05 18.50 -33.13
CA ALA A 293 9.89 19.68 -33.38
C ALA A 293 11.36 19.49 -32.94
N GLY A 294 11.72 18.34 -32.36
CA GLY A 294 13.08 18.03 -31.95
C GLY A 294 13.44 18.45 -30.52
N TYR A 295 12.48 18.86 -29.71
CA TYR A 295 12.69 19.22 -28.30
C TYR A 295 12.33 18.07 -27.36
N LYS A 296 12.91 18.05 -26.16
CA LYS A 296 12.46 17.16 -25.09
C LYS A 296 11.13 17.67 -24.53
N SER A 297 10.15 16.79 -24.40
CA SER A 297 8.87 17.09 -23.75
C SER A 297 8.89 16.64 -22.29
N MET A 298 8.05 17.27 -21.47
CA MET A 298 7.88 16.93 -20.06
C MET A 298 6.49 17.35 -19.59
N VAL A 299 5.93 16.60 -18.64
CA VAL A 299 4.66 16.94 -17.99
C VAL A 299 4.95 17.39 -16.56
N TYR A 300 4.47 18.58 -16.21
CA TYR A 300 4.46 19.08 -14.85
C TYR A 300 3.11 18.86 -14.17
N GLY A 301 3.16 18.56 -12.88
CA GLY A 301 1.98 18.54 -12.03
C GLY A 301 2.29 18.11 -10.60
N ASN A 302 1.25 18.14 -9.77
CA ASN A 302 1.31 17.65 -8.39
C ASN A 302 0.55 16.33 -8.23
N LEU A 303 0.39 15.86 -7.00
CA LEU A 303 -0.31 14.60 -6.73
C LEU A 303 -1.74 14.58 -7.28
N LEU A 304 -2.46 15.70 -7.23
CA LEU A 304 -3.82 15.82 -7.78
C LEU A 304 -3.79 15.76 -9.31
N SER A 305 -2.77 16.34 -9.96
CA SER A 305 -2.58 16.25 -11.41
C SER A 305 -2.41 14.80 -11.87
N PHE A 306 -1.50 14.05 -11.24
CA PHE A 306 -1.16 12.67 -11.64
C PHE A 306 -2.11 11.57 -11.11
N THR A 307 -3.22 11.95 -10.47
CA THR A 307 -4.22 11.00 -9.98
C THR A 307 -5.65 11.37 -10.38
N VAL A 308 -6.06 12.62 -10.15
CA VAL A 308 -7.43 13.07 -10.37
C VAL A 308 -7.59 13.68 -11.77
N LEU A 309 -6.63 14.51 -12.20
CA LEU A 309 -6.68 15.13 -13.52
C LEU A 309 -6.16 14.20 -14.61
N MET A 310 -5.21 13.33 -14.30
CA MET A 310 -4.66 12.34 -15.22
C MET A 310 -4.38 11.06 -14.45
N ASN A 311 -4.42 9.92 -15.12
CA ASN A 311 -3.78 8.72 -14.63
C ASN A 311 -2.28 8.78 -14.97
N ALA A 312 -1.41 8.73 -13.96
CA ALA A 312 0.04 8.70 -14.15
C ALA A 312 0.50 7.64 -15.16
N GLU A 313 -0.13 6.46 -15.20
CA GLU A 313 0.22 5.39 -16.17
C GLU A 313 0.07 5.81 -17.64
N ASN A 314 -0.75 6.83 -17.93
CA ASN A 314 -1.04 7.26 -19.31
C ASN A 314 -0.10 8.38 -19.79
N VAL A 315 0.81 8.83 -18.92
CA VAL A 315 1.79 9.90 -19.21
C VAL A 315 3.20 9.55 -18.69
N ASP A 316 3.41 8.34 -18.13
CA ASP A 316 4.69 7.91 -17.54
C ASP A 316 5.80 7.62 -18.56
N ASN A 317 5.45 7.59 -19.85
CA ASN A 317 6.39 7.53 -20.96
C ASN A 317 7.06 8.88 -21.26
N ARG A 318 6.68 9.95 -20.54
CA ARG A 318 7.29 11.29 -20.61
C ARG A 318 8.18 11.52 -19.41
N ASP A 319 9.07 12.50 -19.56
CA ASP A 319 9.74 13.03 -18.38
C ASP A 319 8.73 13.74 -17.47
N ILE A 320 8.88 13.58 -16.16
CA ILE A 320 7.95 14.10 -15.17
C ILE A 320 8.63 15.15 -14.30
N TRP A 321 8.00 16.32 -14.21
CA TRP A 321 8.32 17.34 -13.22
C TRP A 321 7.24 17.35 -12.14
N PHE A 322 7.59 16.84 -10.96
CA PHE A 322 6.62 16.61 -9.89
C PHE A 322 6.72 17.68 -8.80
N ALA A 323 5.59 18.28 -8.43
CA ALA A 323 5.50 19.24 -7.33
C ALA A 323 5.03 18.58 -6.03
N GLN A 324 5.87 18.69 -5.00
CA GLN A 324 5.51 18.36 -3.62
C GLN A 324 6.37 19.13 -2.64
N TYR A 325 5.76 20.05 -1.90
CA TYR A 325 6.47 20.97 -1.00
C TYR A 325 6.80 20.34 0.35
N ASN A 326 7.80 19.46 0.37
CA ASN A 326 8.30 18.79 1.56
C ASN A 326 9.75 18.32 1.33
N SER A 327 10.43 17.84 2.37
CA SER A 327 11.71 17.11 2.24
C SER A 327 11.54 15.59 2.13
N SER A 328 10.38 15.05 2.53
CA SER A 328 10.07 13.63 2.41
C SER A 328 9.08 13.39 1.26
N LEU A 329 9.45 12.55 0.30
CA LEU A 329 8.60 12.15 -0.83
C LEU A 329 7.46 11.24 -0.37
N TYR A 330 6.23 11.57 -0.77
CA TYR A 330 5.07 10.69 -0.62
C TYR A 330 4.68 10.04 -1.95
N TYR A 331 4.89 10.75 -3.06
CA TYR A 331 4.69 10.22 -4.41
C TYR A 331 5.72 9.12 -4.71
N PRO A 332 5.30 7.87 -4.99
CA PRO A 332 6.18 6.72 -5.02
C PRO A 332 6.81 6.47 -6.40
N TYR A 333 6.36 7.17 -7.43
CA TYR A 333 6.78 6.94 -8.81
C TYR A 333 8.01 7.76 -9.18
N HIS A 334 8.70 7.32 -10.22
CA HIS A 334 9.83 8.04 -10.81
C HIS A 334 9.41 9.44 -11.28
N PHE A 335 10.36 10.36 -11.20
CA PHE A 335 10.28 11.73 -11.71
C PHE A 335 11.68 12.18 -12.13
N ASN A 336 11.76 13.20 -12.99
CA ASN A 336 13.01 13.74 -13.51
C ASN A 336 13.39 15.05 -12.79
N ILE A 337 12.38 15.85 -12.46
CA ILE A 337 12.52 17.10 -11.69
C ILE A 337 11.54 17.06 -10.53
N TRP A 338 11.99 17.49 -9.36
CA TRP A 338 11.13 17.69 -8.18
C TRP A 338 11.13 19.15 -7.75
N GLN A 339 9.96 19.79 -7.83
CA GLN A 339 9.71 21.10 -7.22
C GLN A 339 9.38 20.90 -5.74
N TYR A 340 10.34 21.22 -4.89
CA TYR A 340 10.29 20.90 -3.46
C TYR A 340 9.86 22.08 -2.58
N THR A 341 9.75 23.29 -3.13
CA THR A 341 9.18 24.45 -2.44
C THR A 341 8.79 25.55 -3.42
N ALA A 342 7.73 26.29 -3.10
CA ALA A 342 7.33 27.53 -3.78
C ALA A 342 7.71 28.81 -2.99
N SER A 343 8.50 28.66 -1.94
CA SER A 343 8.84 29.75 -0.99
C SER A 343 10.35 29.97 -0.86
N GLY A 344 11.11 29.51 -1.86
CA GLY A 344 12.56 29.65 -1.90
C GLY A 344 13.02 31.10 -1.95
N LYS A 345 14.27 31.30 -1.50
CA LYS A 345 14.97 32.58 -1.53
C LYS A 345 16.31 32.42 -2.24
N VAL A 346 16.44 33.06 -3.40
CA VAL A 346 17.65 33.03 -4.21
C VAL A 346 18.19 34.44 -4.39
N PRO A 347 19.47 34.70 -4.05
CA PRO A 347 20.11 35.97 -4.35
C PRO A 347 19.92 36.37 -5.82
N GLY A 348 19.40 37.59 -6.03
CA GLY A 348 19.05 38.11 -7.35
C GLY A 348 17.57 38.09 -7.68
N ILE A 349 16.74 37.45 -6.84
CA ILE A 349 15.28 37.46 -6.92
C ILE A 349 14.72 38.02 -5.60
N GLU A 350 13.96 39.11 -5.66
CA GLU A 350 13.42 39.76 -4.45
C GLU A 350 12.24 38.98 -3.86
N LYS A 351 11.44 38.38 -4.74
CA LYS A 351 10.22 37.63 -4.40
C LYS A 351 10.54 36.18 -4.06
N ASN A 352 9.52 35.43 -3.64
CA ASN A 352 9.64 33.97 -3.54
C ASN A 352 9.88 33.39 -4.94
N VAL A 353 10.65 32.30 -4.97
CA VAL A 353 10.91 31.54 -6.19
C VAL A 353 10.79 30.06 -5.88
N ASP A 354 10.32 29.33 -6.88
CA ASP A 354 10.14 27.90 -6.80
C ASP A 354 11.51 27.23 -6.99
N LEU A 355 11.82 26.25 -6.14
CA LEU A 355 13.11 25.55 -6.16
C LEU A 355 12.95 24.10 -6.58
N ASN A 356 13.87 23.68 -7.43
CA ASN A 356 13.83 22.40 -8.11
C ASN A 356 15.14 21.63 -7.94
N ILE A 357 15.02 20.31 -7.87
CA ILE A 357 16.14 19.37 -8.03
C ILE A 357 15.90 18.52 -9.28
N CYS A 358 16.83 18.57 -10.23
CA CYS A 358 16.80 17.72 -11.43
C CYS A 358 17.72 16.52 -11.20
N ILE A 359 17.19 15.31 -11.39
CA ILE A 359 17.91 14.05 -11.18
C ILE A 359 18.25 13.34 -12.51
N THR A 360 17.87 13.97 -13.62
CA THR A 360 18.14 13.52 -14.99
C THR A 360 19.18 14.44 -15.63
N GLU A 361 20.07 13.86 -16.44
CA GLU A 361 21.00 14.61 -17.28
C GLU A 361 20.37 14.85 -18.67
N TYR A 362 20.39 16.11 -19.12
CA TYR A 362 19.82 16.56 -20.39
C TYR A 362 20.88 16.93 -21.43
#